data_AF-A0A812KYJ5-F1
#
_entry.id   AF-A0A812KYJ5-F1
#
_cell.length_a   1.000
_cell.length_b   1.000
_cell.length_c   1.000
_cell.angle_alpha   90.00
_cell.angle_beta   90.00
_cell.angle_gamma   90.00
#
_symmetry.space_group_name_H-M   'P 1'
#
loop_
_entity.id
_entity.type
_entity.pdbx_description
1 polymer ?
#
loop_
_entity_poly.entity_id
_entity_poly.type
_entity_poly.pdbx_seq_one_letter_code
_entity_poly.pdbx_strand_id
1 'polypeptide(L)'
;MLKLVRIGDGATLQVQAPKKRIFISVPPHIKDKAVVWYPGATVAQIERSIARAAGLPDNAAIELRDGDDVVVLSPTIPNDIHLWVVNTVLRPSPATAPRERPQATGSRVL
;
A
#
# COMPACT_ATOMS: atom_id res chain seq x y z
N MET A 1 3.00 23.40 19.47
CA MET A 1 2.41 24.28 20.50
C MET A 1 0.89 24.13 20.43
N LEU A 2 0.28 23.36 21.33
CA LEU A 2 -1.17 23.15 21.38
C LEU A 2 -1.80 24.27 22.22
N LYS A 3 -2.80 24.98 21.67
CA LYS A 3 -3.54 26.03 22.37
C LYS A 3 -4.72 25.41 23.11
N LEU A 4 -4.80 25.60 24.43
CA LEU A 4 -5.96 25.22 25.23
C LEU A 4 -7.07 26.25 25.02
N VAL A 5 -8.21 25.84 24.47
CA VAL A 5 -9.39 26.71 24.25
C VAL A 5 -10.49 26.25 25.19
N ARG A 6 -10.98 27.15 26.07
CA ARG A 6 -12.20 26.90 26.87
C ARG A 6 -13.41 27.09 25.95
N ILE A 7 -14.16 26.01 25.74
CA ILE A 7 -15.39 25.99 24.94
C ILE A 7 -16.54 26.21 25.94
N GLY A 8 -17.28 27.32 25.83
CA GLY A 8 -18.44 27.61 26.67
C GLY A 8 -19.68 26.83 26.26
N ASP A 9 -20.69 26.76 27.13
CA ASP A 9 -21.95 26.09 26.82
C ASP A 9 -22.61 26.70 25.57
N GLY A 10 -22.91 25.85 24.59
CA GLY A 10 -23.49 26.22 23.30
C GLY A 10 -22.48 26.51 22.18
N ALA A 11 -21.16 26.42 22.42
CA ALA A 11 -20.17 26.63 21.37
C ALA A 11 -19.91 25.34 20.55
N THR A 12 -19.97 25.47 19.22
CA THR A 12 -19.65 24.39 18.28
C THR A 12 -18.15 24.40 17.96
N LEU A 13 -17.47 23.29 18.26
CA LEU A 13 -16.08 23.09 17.85
C LEU A 13 -16.02 22.63 16.39
N GLN A 14 -15.54 23.48 15.48
CA GLN A 14 -15.15 23.06 14.14
C GLN A 14 -13.67 22.68 14.11
N VAL A 15 -13.39 21.38 13.97
CA VAL A 15 -12.04 20.87 13.77
C VAL A 15 -11.78 20.73 12.26
N GLN A 16 -10.91 21.57 11.71
CA GLN A 16 -10.40 21.38 10.35
C GLN A 16 -9.10 20.59 10.40
N ALA A 17 -9.18 19.29 10.12
CA ALA A 17 -8.00 18.44 9.97
C ALA A 17 -7.54 18.44 8.50
N PRO A 18 -6.23 18.59 8.21
CA PRO A 18 -5.74 18.56 6.84
C PRO A 18 -5.91 17.14 6.29
N LYS A 19 -6.80 16.95 5.31
CA LYS A 19 -7.01 15.65 4.66
C LYS A 19 -5.91 15.36 3.63
N LYS A 20 -5.48 14.11 3.56
CA LYS A 20 -4.62 13.58 2.51
C LYS A 20 -5.45 12.83 1.48
N ARG A 21 -5.08 12.90 0.21
CA ARG A 21 -5.74 12.13 -0.85
C ARG A 21 -4.78 11.73 -1.97
N ILE A 22 -5.06 10.58 -2.57
CA ILE A 22 -4.45 10.09 -3.81
C ILE A 22 -5.55 9.61 -4.76
N PHE A 23 -5.22 9.47 -6.02
CA PHE A 23 -6.06 8.85 -7.03
C PHE A 23 -5.50 7.48 -7.39
N ILE A 24 -6.39 6.50 -7.51
CA ILE A 24 -6.01 5.15 -7.92
C ILE A 24 -6.75 4.75 -9.20
N SER A 25 -6.07 3.99 -10.05
CA SER A 25 -6.63 3.37 -11.25
C SER A 25 -6.37 1.86 -11.19
N VAL A 26 -7.32 1.04 -11.67
CA VAL A 26 -7.25 -0.43 -11.53
C VAL A 26 -7.45 -1.06 -12.90
N PRO A 27 -6.44 -1.74 -13.48
CA PRO A 27 -6.62 -2.41 -14.77
C PRO A 27 -7.75 -3.45 -14.71
N PRO A 28 -8.59 -3.58 -15.76
CA PRO A 28 -8.57 -2.84 -17.03
C PRO A 28 -9.29 -1.47 -16.99
N HIS A 29 -9.81 -1.06 -15.84
CA HIS A 29 -10.61 0.15 -15.66
C HIS A 29 -9.75 1.38 -15.34
N ILE A 30 -9.63 2.30 -16.29
CA ILE A 30 -8.95 3.60 -16.14
C ILE A 30 -9.89 4.62 -15.44
N LYS A 31 -10.62 4.21 -14.41
CA LYS A 31 -11.44 5.14 -13.62
C LYS A 31 -10.68 5.53 -12.37
N ASP A 32 -10.33 6.80 -12.30
CA ASP A 32 -9.67 7.38 -11.14
C ASP A 32 -10.65 7.40 -9.95
N LYS A 33 -10.28 6.68 -8.90
CA LYS A 33 -10.97 6.69 -7.62
C LYS A 33 -10.12 7.41 -6.60
N ALA A 34 -10.71 8.38 -5.90
CA ALA A 34 -10.02 9.07 -4.83
C ALA A 34 -10.01 8.22 -3.56
N VAL A 35 -8.84 8.03 -2.97
CA VAL A 35 -8.67 7.49 -1.62
C VAL A 35 -8.23 8.63 -0.71
N VAL A 36 -8.96 8.82 0.40
CA VAL A 36 -8.77 9.95 1.32
C VAL A 36 -8.56 9.43 2.72
N TRP A 37 -7.62 10.04 3.45
CA TRP A 37 -7.40 9.75 4.87
C TRP A 37 -7.02 11.02 5.65
N TYR A 38 -7.11 10.92 6.97
CA TYR A 38 -6.66 11.97 7.88
C TYR A 38 -5.29 11.62 8.51
N PRO A 39 -4.56 12.62 9.02
CA PRO A 39 -3.34 12.38 9.78
C PRO A 39 -3.62 11.44 10.95
N GLY A 40 -2.74 10.45 11.15
CA GLY A 40 -2.91 9.39 12.15
C GLY A 40 -3.45 8.08 11.61
N ALA A 41 -3.92 8.03 10.34
CA ALA A 41 -4.22 6.77 9.69
C ALA A 41 -2.95 5.91 9.54
N THR A 42 -3.03 4.63 9.88
CA THR A 42 -1.93 3.68 9.71
C THR A 42 -1.81 3.24 8.26
N VAL A 43 -0.62 2.80 7.83
CA VAL A 43 -0.40 2.26 6.48
C VAL A 43 -1.39 1.14 6.17
N ALA A 44 -1.60 0.21 7.10
CA ALA A 44 -2.58 -0.87 6.94
C ALA A 44 -4.03 -0.37 6.76
N GLN A 45 -4.41 0.75 7.38
CA GLN A 45 -5.73 1.36 7.14
C GLN A 45 -5.83 1.95 5.73
N ILE A 46 -4.75 2.58 5.26
CA ILE A 46 -4.67 3.17 3.92
C ILE A 46 -4.70 2.08 2.86
N GLU A 47 -3.90 1.01 3.00
CA GLU A 47 -3.89 -0.16 2.12
C GLU A 47 -5.27 -0.82 2.00
N ARG A 48 -5.95 -1.05 3.14
CA ARG A 48 -7.34 -1.56 3.13
C ARG A 48 -8.28 -0.63 2.39
N SER A 49 -8.12 0.68 2.55
CA SER A 49 -8.96 1.68 1.87
C SER A 49 -8.72 1.68 0.36
N ILE A 50 -7.46 1.50 -0.06
CA ILE A 50 -7.09 1.32 -1.47
C ILE A 50 -7.66 0.03 -2.03
N ALA A 51 -7.50 -1.10 -1.34
CA ALA A 51 -8.03 -2.40 -1.77
C ALA A 51 -9.56 -2.32 -1.98
N ARG A 52 -10.29 -1.75 -1.02
CA ARG A 52 -11.74 -1.52 -1.14
C ARG A 52 -12.09 -0.62 -2.32
N ALA A 53 -11.40 0.51 -2.47
CA ALA A 53 -11.60 1.39 -3.61
C ALA A 53 -11.31 0.67 -4.92
N ALA A 54 -10.33 -0.23 -4.95
CA ALA A 54 -10.02 -1.06 -6.10
C ALA A 54 -11.02 -2.19 -6.37
N GLY A 55 -11.98 -2.45 -5.47
CA GLY A 55 -12.92 -3.57 -5.57
C GLY A 55 -12.30 -4.93 -5.18
N LEU A 56 -11.19 -4.91 -4.46
CA LEU A 56 -10.48 -6.10 -3.98
C LEU A 56 -10.88 -6.42 -2.52
N PRO A 57 -10.73 -7.68 -2.09
CA PRO A 57 -10.87 -8.06 -0.69
C PRO A 57 -9.96 -7.25 0.25
N ASP A 58 -10.40 -7.02 1.49
CA ASP A 58 -9.65 -6.25 2.49
C ASP A 58 -8.26 -6.83 2.81
N ASN A 59 -8.05 -8.12 2.55
CA ASN A 59 -6.81 -8.85 2.76
C ASN A 59 -6.04 -9.12 1.46
N ALA A 60 -6.45 -8.50 0.34
CA ALA A 60 -5.74 -8.66 -0.92
C ALA A 60 -4.34 -8.06 -0.82
N ALA A 61 -3.34 -8.80 -1.29
CA ALA A 61 -2.01 -8.26 -1.49
C ALA A 61 -2.05 -7.34 -2.72
N ILE A 62 -1.77 -6.06 -2.52
CA ILE A 62 -1.77 -5.04 -3.56
C ILE A 62 -0.37 -4.49 -3.75
N GLU A 63 -0.03 -4.20 -5.00
CA GLU A 63 1.17 -3.45 -5.39
C GLU A 63 0.72 -2.13 -6.00
N LEU A 64 1.33 -1.02 -5.56
CA LEU A 64 1.10 0.31 -6.12
C LEU A 64 2.20 0.63 -7.12
N ARG A 65 1.83 1.18 -8.27
CA ARG A 65 2.78 1.58 -9.31
C ARG A 65 2.58 3.01 -9.78
N ASP A 66 3.68 3.67 -10.10
CA ASP A 66 3.72 4.92 -10.85
C ASP A 66 4.56 4.67 -12.11
N GLY A 67 3.90 4.48 -13.25
CA GLY A 67 4.55 3.94 -14.45
C GLY A 67 5.15 2.55 -14.20
N ASP A 68 6.46 2.44 -14.35
CA ASP A 68 7.23 1.20 -14.13
C ASP A 68 7.73 1.04 -12.68
N ASP A 69 7.62 2.10 -11.87
CA ASP A 69 8.14 2.13 -10.50
C ASP A 69 7.14 1.54 -9.51
N VAL A 70 7.64 0.75 -8.57
CA VAL A 70 6.84 0.25 -7.43
C VAL A 70 6.87 1.29 -6.31
N VAL A 71 5.70 1.73 -5.89
CA VAL A 71 5.53 2.78 -4.89
C VAL A 71 5.19 2.17 -3.53
N VAL A 72 5.93 2.59 -2.50
CA VAL A 72 5.65 2.22 -1.11
C VAL A 72 4.87 3.35 -0.43
N LEU A 73 3.79 3.00 0.26
CA LEU A 73 3.03 3.98 1.05
C LEU A 73 3.89 4.50 2.21
N SER A 74 3.98 5.81 2.29
CA SER A 74 4.64 6.49 3.39
C SER A 74 3.81 7.69 3.88
N PRO A 75 3.96 8.11 5.14
CA PRO A 75 3.31 9.33 5.65
C PRO A 75 3.68 10.59 4.86
N THR A 76 4.78 10.55 4.11
CA THR A 76 5.33 11.65 3.31
C THR A 76 4.87 11.61 1.86
N ILE A 77 4.00 10.68 1.47
CA ILE A 77 3.51 10.62 0.10
C ILE A 77 2.82 11.96 -0.28
N PRO A 78 3.11 12.52 -1.46
CA PRO A 78 2.48 13.75 -1.91
C PRO A 78 0.96 13.55 -2.07
N ASN A 79 0.22 14.65 -1.95
CA ASN A 79 -1.20 14.64 -2.28
C ASN A 79 -1.38 14.63 -3.80
N ASP A 80 -2.55 14.18 -4.24
CA ASP A 80 -3.03 14.31 -5.61
C ASP A 80 -2.18 13.58 -6.66
N ILE A 81 -1.42 12.58 -6.22
CA ILE A 81 -0.73 11.65 -7.12
C ILE A 81 -1.69 10.59 -7.65
N HIS A 82 -1.35 10.03 -8.82
CA HIS A 82 -2.10 8.98 -9.47
C HIS A 82 -1.28 7.68 -9.43
N LEU A 83 -1.87 6.62 -8.90
CA LEU A 83 -1.21 5.31 -8.75
C LEU A 83 -2.03 4.21 -9.40
N TRP A 84 -1.34 3.27 -10.02
CA TRP A 84 -1.93 2.03 -10.50
C TRP A 84 -1.94 0.99 -9.38
N VAL A 85 -3.06 0.29 -9.23
CA VAL A 85 -3.19 -0.81 -8.28
C VAL A 85 -3.15 -2.13 -9.05
N VAL A 86 -2.19 -2.98 -8.71
CA VAL A 86 -2.04 -4.32 -9.26
C VAL A 86 -2.29 -5.33 -8.15
N ASN A 87 -3.19 -6.29 -8.39
CA ASN A 87 -3.42 -7.38 -7.44
C ASN A 87 -2.31 -8.42 -7.56
N THR A 88 -1.47 -8.54 -6.54
CA THR A 88 -0.42 -9.55 -6.46
C THR A 88 -0.97 -10.81 -5.81
N VAL A 89 -1.87 -11.52 -6.49
CA VAL A 89 -2.25 -12.87 -6.05
C VAL A 89 -1.03 -13.76 -6.24
N LEU A 90 -0.28 -13.99 -5.15
CA LEU A 90 0.81 -14.96 -4.99
C LEU A 90 1.61 -15.20 -6.30
N ARG A 91 2.57 -14.33 -6.60
CA ARG A 91 3.71 -14.78 -7.41
C ARG A 91 4.35 -15.94 -6.62
N PRO A 92 4.44 -17.17 -7.14
CA PRO A 92 5.16 -18.22 -6.45
C PRO A 92 6.58 -17.70 -6.21
N SER A 93 7.01 -17.71 -4.94
CA SER A 93 8.40 -17.44 -4.59
C SER A 93 9.29 -18.29 -5.50
N PRO A 94 10.35 -17.74 -6.13
CA PRO A 94 11.30 -18.59 -6.80
C PRO A 94 11.79 -19.62 -5.77
N ALA A 95 11.56 -20.88 -6.08
CA ALA A 95 11.84 -22.00 -5.21
C ALA A 95 13.29 -21.90 -4.70
N THR A 96 13.48 -22.09 -3.40
CA THR A 96 14.75 -22.50 -2.83
C THR A 96 15.26 -23.67 -3.67
N ALA A 97 16.24 -23.41 -4.55
CA ALA A 97 16.87 -24.47 -5.33
C ALA A 97 17.35 -25.54 -4.33
N PRO A 98 17.05 -26.84 -4.55
CA PRO A 98 17.61 -27.88 -3.73
C PRO A 98 19.13 -27.77 -3.87
N ARG A 99 19.83 -27.54 -2.76
CA ARG A 99 21.29 -27.60 -2.69
C ARG A 99 21.73 -28.90 -3.37
N GLU A 100 22.46 -28.79 -4.47
CA GLU A 100 23.10 -29.93 -5.12
C GLU A 100 23.86 -30.71 -4.05
N ARG A 101 23.52 -31.99 -3.90
CA ARG A 101 24.36 -32.91 -3.12
C ARG A 101 25.70 -32.99 -3.86
N PRO A 102 26.84 -32.80 -3.18
CA PRO A 102 28.13 -33.01 -3.83
C PRO A 102 28.18 -34.46 -4.34
N GLN A 103 28.33 -34.62 -5.65
CA GLN A 103 28.63 -35.91 -6.26
C GLN A 103 30.00 -36.35 -5.72
N ALA A 104 30.02 -37.46 -4.98
CA ALA A 104 31.26 -38.11 -4.60
C ALA A 104 31.96 -38.58 -5.89
N THR A 105 33.08 -37.93 -6.21
CA THR A 105 34.01 -38.36 -7.24
C THR A 105 34.65 -39.68 -6.79
N GLY A 106 34.05 -40.79 -7.20
CA GLY A 106 34.68 -42.10 -7.13
C GLY A 106 35.79 -42.18 -8.18
N SER A 107 36.99 -41.77 -7.80
CA SER A 107 38.21 -41.97 -8.58
C SER A 107 38.50 -43.46 -8.69
N ARG A 108 38.87 -43.89 -9.91
CA ARG A 108 39.25 -45.26 -10.27
C ARG A 108 40.71 -45.55 -9.83
N VAL A 109 41.15 -46.78 -10.08
CA VAL A 109 42.52 -47.37 -10.02
C VAL A 109 42.89 -47.92 -8.62
N LEU A 110 43.26 -49.18 -8.39
CA LEU A 110 43.77 -50.32 -9.18
C LEU A 110 43.00 -51.60 -8.82
#